data_AF-A0A529CDC7-F1
#
_entry.id   AF-A0A529CDC7-F1
#
_cell.length_a   1.000
_cell.length_b   1.000
_cell.length_c   1.000
_cell.angle_alpha   90.00
_cell.angle_beta   90.00
_cell.angle_gamma   90.00
#
_symmetry.space_group_name_H-M   'P 1'
#
loop_
_entity.id
_entity.type
_entity.pdbx_description
1 polymer ?
#
loop_
_entity_poly.entity_id
_entity_poly.type
_entity_poly.pdbx_seq_one_letter_code
_entity_poly.pdbx_strand_id
1 'polypeptide(L)'
;MELLDMELARARQRLNRAERSLERANEMLDEGCGVGINIALCSRIRAAQRRVTEARLRLTKIEPGQPGRTDQLTRFEPIGR
;
A
#
# COMPACT_ATOMS: atom_id res chain seq x y z
N MET A 1 19.95 -17.18 -13.50
CA MET A 1 19.31 -15.90 -13.83
C MET A 1 17.79 -16.02 -13.74
N GLU A 2 17.19 -17.04 -14.36
CA GLU A 2 15.76 -17.43 -14.31
C GLU A 2 15.05 -17.39 -12.93
N LEU A 3 15.71 -17.80 -11.85
CA LEU A 3 15.09 -17.83 -10.50
C LEU A 3 14.80 -16.42 -9.98
N LEU A 4 15.72 -15.48 -10.19
CA LEU A 4 15.57 -14.09 -9.76
C LEU A 4 14.47 -13.38 -10.55
N ASP A 5 14.36 -13.68 -11.85
CA ASP A 5 13.28 -13.14 -12.70
C ASP A 5 11.90 -13.67 -12.29
N MET A 6 11.78 -14.95 -11.92
CA MET A 6 10.55 -15.50 -11.36
C MET A 6 10.18 -14.87 -10.02
N GLU A 7 11.15 -14.68 -9.11
CA GLU A 7 10.89 -14.03 -7.82
C GLU A 7 10.45 -12.58 -8.00
N LEU A 8 11.08 -11.86 -8.93
CA LEU A 8 10.72 -10.49 -9.29
C LEU A 8 9.31 -10.41 -9.89
N ALA A 9 8.97 -11.29 -10.83
CA ALA A 9 7.64 -11.36 -11.42
C ALA A 9 6.56 -11.65 -10.37
N ARG A 10 6.86 -12.55 -9.43
CA ARG A 10 5.97 -12.90 -8.32
C ARG A 10 5.80 -11.76 -7.33
N ALA A 11 6.88 -11.02 -7.03
CA ALA A 11 6.83 -9.82 -6.19
C ALA A 11 5.98 -8.72 -6.84
N ARG A 12 6.17 -8.46 -8.13
CA ARG A 12 5.36 -7.50 -8.91
C ARG A 12 3.89 -7.86 -8.94
N GLN A 13 3.56 -9.13 -9.16
CA GLN A 13 2.17 -9.59 -9.17
C GLN A 13 1.49 -9.40 -7.81
N ARG A 14 2.22 -9.67 -6.71
CA ARG A 14 1.71 -9.44 -5.34
C ARG A 14 1.52 -7.95 -5.06
N LEU A 15 2.43 -7.11 -5.53
CA LEU A 15 2.35 -5.66 -5.40
C LEU A 15 1.13 -5.11 -6.15
N ASN A 16 0.95 -5.46 -7.42
CA ASN A 16 -0.23 -5.06 -8.21
C ASN A 16 -1.55 -5.51 -7.55
N ARG A 17 -1.57 -6.69 -6.93
CA ARG A 17 -2.75 -7.19 -6.22
C ARG A 17 -3.04 -6.39 -4.95
N ALA A 18 -2.00 -6.01 -4.22
CA ALA A 18 -2.14 -5.17 -3.03
C ALA A 18 -2.60 -3.76 -3.39
N GLU A 19 -2.07 -3.18 -4.47
CA GLU A 19 -2.47 -1.86 -4.97
C GLU A 19 -3.94 -1.83 -5.37
N ARG A 20 -4.40 -2.80 -6.18
CA ARG A 20 -5.83 -2.91 -6.54
C ARG A 20 -6.74 -3.11 -5.33
N SER A 21 -6.27 -3.82 -4.30
CA SER A 21 -7.04 -3.99 -3.07
C SER A 21 -7.13 -2.70 -2.26
N LEU A 22 -6.11 -1.86 -2.32
CA LEU A 22 -6.08 -0.56 -1.67
C LEU A 22 -6.96 0.45 -2.42
N GLU A 23 -6.89 0.45 -3.75
CA GLU A 23 -7.73 1.28 -4.62
C GLU A 23 -9.21 1.02 -4.34
N ARG A 24 -9.63 -0.25 -4.32
CA ARG A 24 -11.01 -0.62 -3.94
C ARG A 24 -11.38 -0.19 -2.53
N ALA A 25 -10.46 -0.29 -1.57
CA ALA A 25 -10.73 0.16 -0.21
C ALA A 25 -10.88 1.69 -0.12
N ASN A 26 -10.19 2.44 -0.98
CA ASN A 26 -10.32 3.88 -1.10
C ASN A 26 -11.59 4.28 -1.86
N GLU A 27 -11.99 3.57 -2.92
CA GLU A 27 -13.28 3.79 -3.59
C GLU A 27 -14.44 3.61 -2.61
N MET A 28 -14.37 2.61 -1.72
CA MET A 28 -15.36 2.44 -0.64
C MET A 28 -15.38 3.59 0.40
N LEU A 29 -14.31 4.38 0.52
CA LEU A 29 -14.32 5.62 1.31
C LEU A 29 -15.01 6.76 0.56
N ASP A 30 -14.82 6.83 -0.76
CA ASP A 30 -15.31 7.91 -1.61
C ASP A 30 -16.83 7.80 -1.86
N GLU A 31 -17.41 6.60 -1.77
CA GLU A 31 -18.85 6.33 -1.86
C GLU A 31 -19.70 6.84 -0.67
N GLY A 32 -19.15 7.68 0.22
CA GLY A 32 -19.94 8.36 1.25
C GLY A 32 -20.56 7.43 2.30
N CYS A 33 -19.88 6.34 2.63
CA CYS A 33 -20.31 5.43 3.68
C CYS A 33 -20.19 6.09 5.07
N GLY A 34 -21.29 6.14 5.83
CA GLY A 34 -21.40 6.85 7.11
C GLY A 34 -20.30 6.57 8.16
N VAL A 35 -20.18 7.47 9.13
CA VAL A 35 -19.05 7.59 10.10
C VAL A 35 -18.60 6.28 10.76
N GLY A 36 -19.52 5.32 11.00
CA GLY A 36 -19.19 4.00 11.55
C GLY A 36 -18.41 3.08 10.59
N ILE A 37 -18.68 3.16 9.28
CA ILE A 37 -17.93 2.47 8.23
C ILE A 37 -16.53 3.10 8.11
N ASN A 38 -16.44 4.42 8.27
CA ASN A 38 -15.19 5.17 8.20
C ASN A 38 -14.16 4.73 9.26
N ILE A 39 -14.54 4.44 10.51
CA ILE A 39 -13.59 4.00 11.55
C ILE A 39 -13.02 2.60 11.27
N ALA A 40 -13.88 1.65 10.87
CA ALA A 40 -13.46 0.30 10.51
C ALA A 40 -12.59 0.31 9.24
N LEU A 41 -12.91 1.19 8.29
CA LEU A 41 -12.17 1.36 7.05
C LEU A 41 -10.81 2.05 7.29
N CYS A 42 -10.76 3.08 8.13
CA CYS A 42 -9.52 3.71 8.62
C CYS A 42 -8.58 2.68 9.27
N SER A 43 -9.11 1.76 10.08
CA SER A 43 -8.30 0.69 10.67
C SER A 43 -7.77 -0.30 9.63
N ARG A 44 -8.56 -0.63 8.60
CA ARG A 44 -8.08 -1.43 7.45
C ARG A 44 -7.02 -0.71 6.64
N ILE A 45 -7.17 0.58 6.40
CA ILE A 45 -6.20 1.41 5.66
C ILE A 45 -4.88 1.49 6.41
N ARG A 46 -4.92 1.73 7.73
CA ARG A 46 -3.71 1.70 8.57
C ARG A 46 -3.02 0.34 8.54
N ALA A 47 -3.78 -0.76 8.59
CA ALA A 47 -3.21 -2.11 8.48
C ALA A 47 -2.58 -2.36 7.10
N ALA A 48 -3.22 -1.90 6.02
CA ALA A 48 -2.69 -1.98 4.67
C ALA A 48 -1.41 -1.15 4.50
N GLN A 49 -1.39 0.08 5.02
CA GLN A 49 -0.22 0.96 5.04
C GLN A 49 0.97 0.30 5.74
N ARG A 50 0.77 -0.30 6.93
CA ARG A 50 1.84 -1.02 7.64
C ARG A 50 2.44 -2.15 6.80
N ARG A 51 1.59 -2.92 6.12
CA ARG A 51 2.04 -4.01 5.23
C ARG A 51 2.83 -3.49 4.03
N VAL A 52 2.44 -2.35 3.46
CA VAL A 52 3.19 -1.70 2.37
C VAL A 52 4.55 -1.22 2.87
N THR A 53 4.62 -0.56 4.02
CA THR A 53 5.88 -0.10 4.60
C THR A 53 6.82 -1.25 4.90
N GLU A 54 6.33 -2.35 5.46
CA GLU A 54 7.13 -3.54 5.73
C GLU A 54 7.65 -4.19 4.44
N ALA A 55 6.79 -4.31 3.42
CA ALA A 55 7.18 -4.84 2.13
C ALA A 55 8.22 -3.96 1.43
N ARG A 56 8.07 -2.62 1.51
CA ARG A 56 9.05 -1.66 1.01
C ARG A 56 10.38 -1.81 1.73
N LEU A 57 10.39 -1.89 3.06
CA LEU A 57 11.61 -2.09 3.85
C LEU A 57 12.34 -3.38 3.46
N ARG A 58 11.60 -4.46 3.23
CA ARG A 58 12.17 -5.73 2.75
C ARG A 58 12.73 -5.59 1.33
N LEU A 59 12.05 -4.84 0.46
CA LEU A 59 12.53 -4.56 -0.90
C LEU A 59 13.81 -3.72 -0.90
N THR A 60 13.91 -2.68 -0.05
CA THR A 60 15.13 -1.84 0.04
C THR A 60 16.33 -2.61 0.59
N LYS A 61 16.10 -3.65 1.42
CA LYS A 61 17.15 -4.57 1.87
C LYS A 61 17.67 -5.48 0.75
N ILE A 62 16.83 -5.78 -0.24
CA ILE A 62 17.18 -6.61 -1.40
C ILE A 62 17.81 -5.74 -2.50
N GLU A 63 17.34 -4.51 -2.68
CA GLU A 63 17.82 -3.57 -3.68
C GLU A 63 18.10 -2.19 -3.04
N PRO A 64 19.32 -1.98 -2.51
CA PRO A 64 19.72 -0.73 -1.88
C PRO A 64 20.00 0.32 -2.98
N GLY A 65 18.95 0.93 -3.54
CA GLY A 65 19.14 1.94 -4.58
C GLY A 65 17.88 2.50 -5.25
N GLN A 66 16.70 1.92 -5.04
CA GLN A 66 15.47 2.50 -5.59
C GLN A 66 14.84 3.46 -4.58
N PRO A 67 14.85 4.78 -4.82
CA PRO A 67 13.99 5.71 -4.11
C PRO A 67 12.55 5.34 -4.50
N GLY A 68 11.93 4.49 -3.68
CA GLY A 68 10.59 4.00 -3.93
C GLY A 68 9.61 5.16 -3.85
N ARG A 69 9.37 5.85 -4.98
CA ARG A 69 8.23 6.72 -5.27
C ARG A 69 7.68 7.38 -3.99
N THR A 70 8.52 8.21 -3.37
CA THR A 70 8.28 8.85 -2.07
C THR A 70 7.38 10.08 -2.17
N ASP A 71 7.10 10.56 -3.39
CA ASP A 71 6.47 11.86 -3.58
C ASP A 71 4.93 11.87 -3.62
N GLN A 72 4.25 10.71 -3.50
CA GLN A 72 2.78 10.68 -3.61
C GLN A 72 2.04 10.32 -2.31
N LEU A 73 2.73 9.87 -1.25
CA LEU A 73 2.07 9.50 0.01
C LEU A 73 2.31 10.47 1.19
N THR A 74 3.14 11.49 1.04
CA THR A 74 3.34 12.53 2.07
C THR A 74 2.21 13.56 2.12
N ARG A 75 1.21 13.48 1.24
CA ARG A 75 0.07 14.41 1.20
C ARG A 75 -1.24 13.77 1.66
N PHE A 76 -1.23 13.07 2.79
CA PHE A 76 -2.46 12.76 3.52
C PHE A 76 -2.36 13.39 4.91
N GLU A 77 -2.75 14.66 4.97
CA GLU A 77 -3.03 15.38 6.20
C GLU A 77 -4.08 14.58 7.00
N PRO A 78 -3.84 14.28 8.28
CA PRO A 78 -4.83 13.61 9.12
C PRO A 78 -6.04 14.53 9.26
N ILE A 79 -7.20 14.06 8.80
CA ILE A 79 -8.48 14.73 9.07
C ILE A 79 -8.75 14.68 10.58
N GLY A 80 -8.71 15.84 11.23
CA GLY A 80 -9.31 16.08 12.54
C GLY A 80 -8.36 16.00 13.72
N ARG A 81 -7.91 17.17 14.18
CA ARG A 81 -7.53 17.43 15.57
C ARG A 81 -8.75 17.90 16.35
#